data_AF-A0A529XQC1-F1
#
_entry.id   AF-A0A529XQC1-F1
#
_cell.length_a   1.000
_cell.length_b   1.000
_cell.length_c   1.000
_cell.angle_alpha   90.00
_cell.angle_beta   90.00
_cell.angle_gamma   90.00
#
_symmetry.space_group_name_H-M   'P 1'
#
loop_
_entity.id
_entity.type
_entity.pdbx_description
1 polymer ?
#
loop_
_entity_poly.entity_id
_entity_poly.type
_entity_poly.pdbx_seq_one_letter_code
_entity_poly.pdbx_strand_id
1 'polypeptide(L)'
;TIDLSQLAKLDPESAREEIRDIVNDIIAIKNFAMSISEQEELLEDICNDVLGYGPLEPLLARDDIADIMVNGFKNVYIEVNGKVEQTGVRFRDNQQLLNICQRIVSQVG
;
A
#
# COMPACT_ATOMS: atom_id res chain seq x y z
N THR A 1 -17.21 10.09 6.04
CA THR A 1 -16.40 8.90 5.70
C THR A 1 -15.28 9.41 4.84
N ILE A 2 -14.05 9.38 5.35
CA ILE A 2 -12.88 10.01 4.71
C ILE A 2 -12.41 9.10 3.57
N ASP A 3 -12.15 9.69 2.41
CA ASP A 3 -11.79 8.99 1.18
C ASP A 3 -10.26 8.98 1.01
N LEU A 4 -9.63 7.84 1.34
CA LEU A 4 -8.19 7.61 1.22
C LEU A 4 -7.64 7.79 -0.21
N SER A 5 -8.50 7.86 -1.23
CA SER A 5 -8.08 8.12 -2.61
C SER A 5 -7.60 9.56 -2.83
N GLN A 6 -7.95 10.51 -1.96
CA GLN A 6 -7.49 11.91 -2.08
C GLN A 6 -6.07 12.12 -1.56
N LEU A 7 -5.67 11.35 -0.54
CA LEU A 7 -4.29 11.34 -0.01
C LEU A 7 -3.27 10.96 -1.08
N ALA A 8 -3.65 10.07 -2.00
CA ALA A 8 -2.78 9.63 -3.10
C ALA A 8 -2.54 10.71 -4.17
N LYS A 9 -3.25 11.85 -4.12
CA LYS A 9 -3.06 13.01 -5.01
C LYS A 9 -2.17 14.09 -4.39
N LEU A 10 -1.94 14.04 -3.09
CA LEU A 10 -1.05 14.94 -2.39
C LEU A 10 0.41 14.51 -2.64
N ASP A 11 1.33 15.43 -2.46
CA ASP A 11 2.74 15.07 -2.37
C ASP A 11 2.99 14.14 -1.16
N PRO A 12 3.99 13.27 -1.21
CA PRO A 12 4.21 12.25 -0.17
C PRO A 12 4.39 12.80 1.25
N GLU A 13 4.94 14.01 1.39
CA GLU A 13 5.12 14.68 2.68
C GLU A 13 3.77 15.13 3.24
N SER A 14 2.96 15.84 2.45
CA SER A 14 1.62 16.28 2.84
C SER A 14 0.69 15.10 3.16
N ALA A 15 0.77 14.01 2.38
CA ALA A 15 -0.02 12.81 2.64
C ALA A 15 0.39 12.12 3.95
N ARG A 16 1.69 12.10 4.27
CA ARG A 16 2.22 11.56 5.52
C ARG A 16 1.76 12.37 6.73
N GLU A 17 1.69 13.69 6.63
CA GLU A 17 1.14 14.54 7.68
C GLU A 17 -0.36 14.27 7.92
N GLU A 18 -1.19 14.20 6.87
CA GLU A 18 -2.61 13.87 7.06
C GLU A 18 -2.82 12.48 7.67
N ILE A 19 -2.05 11.47 7.23
CA ILE A 19 -2.12 10.12 7.82
C ILE A 19 -1.77 10.18 9.31
N ARG A 20 -0.76 10.98 9.69
CA ARG A 20 -0.35 11.13 11.09
C ARG A 20 -1.46 11.72 11.94
N ASP A 21 -2.14 12.76 11.45
CA ASP A 21 -3.25 13.38 12.17
C ASP A 21 -4.40 12.40 12.36
N ILE A 22 -4.75 11.64 11.32
CA ILE A 22 -5.80 10.61 11.39
C ILE A 22 -5.46 9.52 12.40
N VAL A 23 -4.22 9.02 12.40
CA VAL A 23 -3.78 7.98 13.32
C VAL A 23 -3.81 8.48 14.77
N ASN A 24 -3.34 9.71 15.01
CA ASN A 24 -3.41 10.37 16.32
C ASN A 24 -4.86 10.45 16.83
N ASP A 25 -5.79 10.89 15.98
CA ASP A 25 -7.21 10.98 16.34
C ASP A 25 -7.79 9.60 16.69
N ILE A 26 -7.45 8.56 15.93
CA ILE A 26 -7.94 7.20 16.18
C ILE A 26 -7.38 6.66 17.51
N ILE A 27 -6.10 6.85 17.80
CA ILE A 27 -5.47 6.41 19.05
C ILE A 27 -6.14 7.09 20.25
N ALA A 28 -6.37 8.41 20.16
CA ALA A 28 -7.04 9.19 21.19
C ALA A 28 -8.50 8.73 21.42
N ILE A 29 -9.25 8.47 20.35
CA ILE A 29 -10.66 8.01 20.42
C ILE A 29 -10.76 6.58 20.98
N LYS A 30 -9.86 5.69 20.57
CA LYS A 30 -9.88 4.27 20.97
C LYS A 30 -9.20 4.01 22.31
N ASN A 31 -8.57 5.02 22.90
CA ASN A 31 -7.85 4.95 24.17
C ASN A 31 -6.78 3.83 24.17
N PHE A 32 -6.11 3.66 23.03
CA PHE A 32 -5.02 2.70 22.91
C PHE A 32 -3.81 3.21 23.68
N ALA A 33 -3.29 2.38 24.59
CA ALA A 33 -2.00 2.63 25.22
C ALA A 33 -0.91 2.11 24.27
N MET A 34 -0.19 3.04 23.64
CA MET A 34 0.86 2.79 22.67
C MET A 34 2.04 3.73 22.98
N SER A 35 3.26 3.23 22.84
CA SER A 35 4.48 4.04 22.94
C SER A 35 4.71 4.86 21.68
N ILE A 36 5.48 5.95 21.77
CA ILE A 36 5.82 6.80 20.62
C ILE A 36 6.49 5.97 19.50
N SER A 37 7.34 5.01 19.86
CA SER A 37 8.02 4.14 18.88
C SER A 37 7.06 3.22 18.14
N GLU A 38 6.11 2.59 18.84
CA GLU A 38 5.06 1.77 18.21
C GLU A 38 4.15 2.61 17.31
N GLN A 39 3.93 3.87 17.67
CA GLN A 39 3.15 4.80 16.86
C GLN A 39 3.88 5.20 15.57
N GLU A 40 5.18 5.48 15.66
CA GLU A 40 6.00 5.77 14.48
C GLU A 40 6.09 4.57 13.54
N GLU A 41 6.24 3.36 14.08
CA GLU A 41 6.25 2.11 13.31
C GLU A 41 4.90 1.88 12.61
N LEU A 42 3.78 2.05 13.32
CA LEU A 42 2.44 1.96 12.72
C LEU A 42 2.23 3.02 11.63
N LEU A 43 2.71 4.25 11.87
CA LEU A 43 2.61 5.32 10.89
C LEU A 43 3.39 4.98 9.63
N GLU A 44 4.61 4.46 9.77
CA GLU A 44 5.46 4.05 8.66
C GLU A 44 4.83 2.91 7.87
N ASP A 45 4.28 1.90 8.54
CA ASP A 45 3.54 0.80 7.90
C ASP A 45 2.32 1.31 7.12
N ILE A 46 1.52 2.21 7.72
CA ILE A 46 0.37 2.80 7.04
C ILE A 46 0.82 3.68 5.88
N CYS A 47 1.88 4.46 6.03
CA CYS A 47 2.41 5.30 4.95
C CYS A 47 2.95 4.44 3.81
N ASN A 48 3.62 3.32 4.08
CA ASN A 48 4.07 2.40 3.03
C ASN A 48 2.88 1.74 2.31
N ASP A 49 1.84 1.34 3.04
CA ASP A 49 0.58 0.83 2.45
C ASP A 49 -0.16 1.91 1.63
N VAL A 50 -0.18 3.16 2.11
CA VAL A 50 -0.97 4.27 1.56
C VAL A 50 -0.18 5.16 0.59
N LEU A 51 1.13 5.06 0.50
CA LEU A 51 1.97 5.86 -0.42
C LEU A 51 2.81 4.97 -1.34
N GLY A 52 3.15 3.76 -0.89
CA GLY A 52 3.89 2.77 -1.68
C GLY A 52 3.00 1.89 -2.56
N TYR A 53 3.57 0.78 -3.01
CA TYR A 53 2.87 -0.26 -3.78
C TYR A 53 2.37 -1.42 -2.88
N GLY A 54 2.55 -1.26 -1.58
CA GLY A 54 2.11 -2.18 -0.54
C GLY A 54 2.55 -3.62 -0.82
N PRO A 55 1.62 -4.58 -0.93
CA PRO A 55 1.96 -6.00 -1.04
C PRO A 55 2.73 -6.35 -2.33
N LEU A 56 2.77 -5.46 -3.34
CA LEU A 56 3.55 -5.66 -4.56
C LEU A 56 5.02 -5.28 -4.45
N GLU A 57 5.44 -4.52 -3.45
CA GLU A 57 6.83 -4.03 -3.33
C GLU A 57 7.89 -5.13 -3.41
N PRO A 58 7.73 -6.29 -2.74
CA PRO A 58 8.72 -7.37 -2.83
C PRO A 58 8.84 -7.97 -4.23
N LEU A 59 7.77 -7.89 -5.05
CA LEU A 59 7.79 -8.35 -6.44
C LEU A 59 8.41 -7.28 -7.34
N LEU A 60 8.14 -6.00 -7.08
CA LEU A 60 8.73 -4.89 -7.85
C LEU A 60 10.23 -4.73 -7.63
N ALA A 61 10.73 -5.13 -6.46
CA ALA A 61 12.17 -5.10 -6.15
C ALA A 61 12.98 -6.21 -6.85
N ARG A 62 12.32 -7.14 -7.56
CA ARG A 62 12.94 -8.29 -8.21
C ARG A 62 13.14 -8.05 -9.71
N ASP A 63 14.40 -7.95 -10.12
CA ASP A 63 14.78 -7.74 -11.52
C ASP A 63 14.57 -8.99 -12.43
N ASP A 64 14.33 -10.17 -11.84
CA ASP A 64 14.13 -11.42 -12.58
C ASP A 64 12.68 -11.63 -13.06
N ILE A 65 11.75 -10.77 -12.62
CA ILE A 65 10.33 -10.83 -12.96
C ILE A 65 10.09 -10.01 -14.24
N ALA A 66 9.54 -10.67 -15.26
CA ALA A 66 9.17 -10.05 -16.52
C ALA A 66 7.82 -9.33 -16.43
N ASP A 67 6.81 -9.98 -15.84
CA ASP A 67 5.45 -9.45 -15.73
C ASP A 67 4.82 -9.80 -14.36
N ILE A 68 4.00 -8.89 -13.85
CA ILE A 68 3.15 -9.10 -12.66
C ILE A 68 1.69 -9.04 -13.12
N MET A 69 0.95 -10.13 -12.91
CA MET A 69 -0.45 -10.25 -13.30
C MET A 69 -1.32 -10.41 -12.05
N VAL A 70 -2.35 -9.57 -11.93
CA VAL A 70 -3.28 -9.61 -10.80
C VAL A 70 -4.69 -9.96 -11.30
N ASN A 71 -5.22 -11.11 -10.87
CA ASN A 71 -6.59 -11.55 -11.16
C ASN A 71 -7.46 -11.47 -9.91
N GLY A 72 -7.55 -10.28 -9.33
CA GLY A 72 -8.26 -10.00 -8.08
C GLY A 72 -7.35 -10.03 -6.84
N PHE A 73 -7.89 -9.55 -5.72
CA PHE A 73 -7.13 -9.23 -4.50
C PHE A 73 -6.39 -10.42 -3.85
N LYS A 74 -6.75 -11.67 -4.17
CA LYS A 74 -6.13 -12.89 -3.62
C LYS A 74 -5.24 -13.65 -4.61
N ASN A 75 -5.24 -13.26 -5.88
CA ASN A 75 -4.66 -14.05 -6.96
C ASN A 75 -3.66 -13.20 -7.72
N VAL A 76 -2.39 -13.31 -7.33
CA VAL A 76 -1.27 -12.59 -7.93
C VAL A 76 -0.29 -13.60 -8.52
N TYR A 77 0.08 -13.39 -9.78
CA TYR A 77 0.99 -14.22 -10.55
C TYR A 77 2.16 -13.38 -11.05
N ILE A 78 3.30 -14.03 -11.25
CA ILE A 78 4.50 -13.44 -11.82
C ILE A 78 4.98 -14.30 -12.98
N GLU A 79 5.60 -13.68 -13.97
CA GLU A 79 6.33 -14.37 -15.02
C GLU A 79 7.83 -14.27 -14.77
N VAL A 80 8.49 -15.41 -14.67
CA VAL A 80 9.95 -15.50 -14.49
C VAL A 80 10.49 -16.47 -15.54
N ASN A 81 11.42 -16.01 -16.38
CA ASN A 81 12.03 -16.81 -17.45
C ASN A 81 11.00 -17.51 -18.37
N GLY A 82 9.90 -16.83 -18.72
CA GLY A 82 8.84 -17.37 -19.57
C GLY A 82 7.91 -18.38 -18.89
N LYS A 83 7.97 -18.51 -17.56
CA LYS A 83 7.08 -19.37 -16.77
C LYS A 83 6.23 -18.53 -15.82
N VAL A 84 4.93 -18.79 -15.83
CA VAL A 84 3.98 -18.15 -14.91
C VAL A 84 3.94 -18.92 -13.60
N GLU A 85 4.17 -18.21 -12.49
CA GLU A 85 4.16 -18.75 -11.13
C GLU A 85 3.16 -17.97 -10.27
N GLN A 86 2.43 -18.69 -9.42
CA GLN A 86 1.55 -18.04 -8.44
C GLN A 86 2.38 -17.56 -7.25
N THR A 87 2.17 -16.32 -6.83
CA THR A 87 2.84 -15.74 -5.67
C THR A 87 2.05 -15.95 -4.39
N GLY A 88 2.73 -15.78 -3.25
CA GLY A 88 2.09 -15.70 -1.93
C GLY A 88 1.49 -14.31 -1.63
N VAL A 89 1.69 -13.33 -2.51
CA VAL A 89 1.25 -11.95 -2.32
C VAL A 89 -0.26 -11.87 -2.37
N ARG A 90 -0.84 -11.15 -1.42
CA ARG A 90 -2.29 -10.93 -1.33
C ARG A 90 -2.54 -9.49 -0.91
N PHE A 91 -3.50 -8.87 -1.58
CA PHE A 91 -4.09 -7.63 -1.13
C PHE A 91 -5.12 -7.94 -0.03
N ARG A 92 -5.34 -6.96 0.85
CA ARG A 92 -6.33 -7.01 1.93
C ARG A 92 -7.75 -7.18 1.37
N ASP A 93 -8.08 -6.37 0.37
CA ASP A 93 -9.37 -6.33 -0.30
C ASP A 93 -9.25 -5.72 -1.71
N ASN A 94 -10.38 -5.66 -2.42
CA ASN A 94 -10.43 -5.05 -3.75
C ASN A 94 -10.18 -3.54 -3.73
N GLN A 95 -10.45 -2.85 -2.61
CA GLN A 95 -10.22 -1.42 -2.53
C GLN A 95 -8.72 -1.10 -2.52
N GLN A 96 -7.94 -1.85 -1.75
CA GLN A 96 -6.48 -1.73 -1.75
C GLN A 96 -5.91 -2.00 -3.15
N LEU A 97 -6.37 -3.06 -3.82
CA LEU A 97 -5.96 -3.37 -5.19
C LEU A 97 -6.23 -2.20 -6.16
N LEU A 98 -7.45 -1.66 -6.16
CA LEU A 98 -7.82 -0.56 -7.05
C LEU A 98 -7.00 0.71 -6.77
N ASN A 99 -6.73 1.02 -5.50
CA ASN A 99 -5.91 2.18 -5.12
C ASN A 99 -4.49 2.06 -5.67
N ILE A 100 -3.88 0.86 -5.58
CA ILE A 100 -2.54 0.60 -6.11
C ILE A 100 -2.53 0.69 -7.64
N CYS A 101 -3.53 0.11 -8.32
CA CYS A 101 -3.67 0.21 -9.77
C CYS A 101 -3.76 1.67 -10.24
N GLN A 102 -4.54 2.52 -9.56
CA GLN A 102 -4.65 3.94 -9.90
C GLN A 102 -3.32 4.68 -9.78
N ARG A 103 -2.49 4.36 -8.76
CA ARG A 103 -1.17 4.97 -8.58
C ARG A 103 -0.19 4.60 -9.68
N ILE A 104 -0.14 3.32 -10.05
CA ILE A 104 0.71 2.85 -11.14
C ILE A 104 0.34 3.61 -12.43
N VAL A 105 -0.95 3.73 -12.72
CA VAL A 105 -1.44 4.47 -13.89
C VAL A 105 -1.10 5.96 -13.80
N SER A 106 -1.19 6.59 -12.63
CA SER A 106 -0.87 8.01 -12.47
C SER A 106 0.62 8.35 -12.56
N GLN A 107 1.52 7.40 -12.29
CA GLN A 107 2.98 7.61 -12.44
C GLN A 107 3.49 7.35 -13.86
N VAL A 108 2.77 6.54 -14.64
CA VAL A 108 3.15 6.18 -16.02
C VAL A 108 2.58 7.19 -17.05
N GLY A 109 1.79 8.17 -16.61
CA GLY A 109 1.30 9.30 -17.41
C GLY A 109 2.08 10.59 -17.17
#